data_AF-A0A7X6PVN0-F1
#
_entry.id   AF-A0A7X6PVN0-F1
#
_cell.length_a   1.000
_cell.length_b   1.000
_cell.length_c   1.000
_cell.angle_alpha   90.00
_cell.angle_beta   90.00
_cell.angle_gamma   90.00
#
_symmetry.space_group_name_H-M   'P 1'
#
loop_
_entity.id
_entity.type
_entity.pdbx_description
1 polymer ?
#
loop_
_entity_poly.entity_id
_entity_poly.type
_entity_poly.pdbx_seq_one_letter_code
_entity_poly.pdbx_strand_id
1 'polypeptide(L)'
;MNGRVSELTSREEQRIKKTLSLSYKDHESFVNAYTHNIGKGGLFIKTVNPLPEGESFILKLKLPGVEEALKINCVVAWVNRDDKDPENPAGMGLKFIDMNVNERHLLDRYIGSILAK
;
A
#
# COMPACT_ATOMS: atom_id res chain seq x y z
N MET A 1 21.10 25.68 -0.13
CA MET A 1 20.93 24.60 0.86
C MET A 1 19.42 24.35 1.00
N ASN A 2 18.85 23.48 0.17
CA ASN A 2 17.39 23.25 0.17
C ASN A 2 17.12 21.85 0.71
N GLY A 3 17.09 21.74 2.04
CA GLY A 3 16.50 20.59 2.72
C GLY A 3 14.98 20.68 2.56
N ARG A 4 14.45 20.05 1.50
CA ARG A 4 13.03 19.68 1.47
C ARG A 4 12.86 18.57 2.50
N VAL A 5 12.67 18.98 3.75
CA VAL A 5 12.05 18.12 4.77
C VAL A 5 10.62 17.93 4.26
N SER A 6 10.42 16.89 3.46
CA SER A 6 9.10 16.31 3.26
C SER A 6 8.59 16.01 4.66
N GLU A 7 7.56 16.74 5.07
CA GLU A 7 6.76 16.48 6.26
C GLU A 7 6.18 15.07 6.13
N LEU A 8 7.02 14.09 6.46
CA LEU A 8 6.63 12.72 6.72
C LEU A 8 5.75 12.83 7.95
N THR A 9 4.44 12.96 7.75
CA THR A 9 3.43 12.67 8.76
C THR A 9 3.91 11.44 9.52
N SER A 10 4.28 11.61 10.79
CA SER A 10 4.86 10.55 11.61
C SER A 10 3.92 9.36 11.56
N ARG A 11 4.41 8.23 11.08
CA ARG A 11 3.61 7.03 10.88
C ARG A 11 3.42 6.35 12.23
N GLU A 12 2.37 6.74 12.95
CA GLU A 12 2.03 6.15 14.25
C GLU A 12 1.44 4.73 14.14
N GLU A 13 0.98 4.33 12.95
CA GLU A 13 0.35 3.02 12.76
C GLU A 13 1.36 1.88 12.58
N GLN A 14 1.19 0.81 13.37
CA GLN A 14 1.94 -0.43 13.23
C GLN A 14 1.75 -1.04 11.83
N ARG A 15 2.87 -1.40 11.20
CA ARG A 15 2.91 -2.07 9.88
C ARG A 15 3.56 -3.43 9.99
N ILE A 16 3.02 -4.38 9.25
CA ILE A 16 3.60 -5.73 9.12
C ILE A 16 4.36 -5.83 7.80
N LYS A 17 5.56 -6.43 7.83
CA LYS A 17 6.32 -6.79 6.64
C LYS A 17 5.73 -8.09 6.08
N LYS A 18 4.78 -7.98 5.14
CA LYS A 18 4.16 -9.14 4.52
C LYS A 18 3.93 -8.96 3.02
N THR A 19 4.22 -10.02 2.27
CA THR A 19 4.00 -10.11 0.82
C THR A 19 2.60 -10.61 0.56
N LEU A 20 1.73 -9.73 0.07
CA LEU A 20 0.37 -10.03 -0.36
C LEU A 20 0.22 -9.67 -1.82
N SER A 21 -0.42 -10.54 -2.59
CA SER A 21 -0.74 -10.23 -3.99
C SER A 21 -1.84 -9.18 -4.07
N LEU A 22 -1.67 -8.25 -5.00
CA LEU A 22 -2.64 -7.22 -5.28
C LEU A 22 -2.68 -6.92 -6.79
N SER A 23 -3.75 -6.27 -7.21
CA SER A 23 -3.87 -5.75 -8.56
C SER A 23 -4.54 -4.39 -8.58
N TYR A 24 -4.19 -3.56 -9.55
CA TYR A 24 -4.82 -2.27 -9.81
C TYR A 24 -4.79 -1.99 -11.31
N LYS A 25 -5.58 -1.00 -11.73
CA LYS A 25 -5.57 -0.53 -13.11
C LYS A 25 -4.80 0.79 -13.17
N ASP A 26 -3.80 0.86 -14.02
CA ASP A 26 -3.17 2.13 -14.41
C ASP A 26 -3.80 2.67 -15.70
N HIS A 27 -3.22 3.71 -16.30
CA HIS A 27 -3.76 4.32 -17.52
C HIS A 27 -3.79 3.38 -18.74
N GLU A 28 -2.91 2.38 -18.79
CA GLU A 28 -2.67 1.57 -19.98
C GLU A 28 -3.05 0.10 -19.79
N SER A 29 -3.00 -0.41 -18.55
CA SER A 29 -2.96 -1.84 -18.27
C SER A 29 -3.50 -2.22 -16.88
N PHE A 30 -3.71 -3.52 -16.69
CA PHE A 30 -3.93 -4.11 -15.38
C PHE A 30 -2.58 -4.58 -14.81
N VAL A 31 -2.21 -4.03 -13.66
CA VAL A 31 -0.94 -4.31 -13.00
C VAL A 31 -1.18 -5.31 -11.87
N ASN A 32 -0.42 -6.41 -11.87
CA ASN A 32 -0.29 -7.30 -10.73
C ASN A 32 0.99 -6.95 -9.97
N ALA A 33 0.89 -6.81 -8.65
CA ALA A 33 2.04 -6.47 -7.81
C ALA A 33 1.90 -7.11 -6.42
N TYR A 34 2.90 -6.86 -5.58
CA TYR A 34 2.93 -7.38 -4.22
C TYR A 34 3.19 -6.27 -3.21
N THR A 35 2.59 -6.39 -2.03
CA THR A 35 2.91 -5.51 -0.90
C THR A 35 4.32 -5.78 -0.39
N HIS A 36 5.04 -4.73 -0.04
CA HIS A 36 6.25 -4.86 0.76
C HIS A 36 5.95 -4.79 2.26
N ASN A 37 5.07 -3.87 2.64
CA ASN A 37 4.50 -3.78 3.97
C ASN A 37 3.05 -3.26 3.88
N ILE A 38 2.26 -3.56 4.91
CA ILE A 38 0.87 -3.15 5.02
C ILE A 38 0.55 -2.79 6.47
N GLY A 39 -0.27 -1.76 6.64
CA GLY A 39 -0.88 -1.34 7.90
C GLY A 39 -2.38 -1.10 7.71
N LYS A 40 -3.04 -0.58 8.75
CA LYS A 40 -4.49 -0.36 8.72
C LYS A 40 -4.91 0.77 7.78
N GLY A 41 -4.10 1.82 7.66
CA GLY A 41 -4.38 2.97 6.80
C GLY A 41 -3.66 2.98 5.45
N GLY A 42 -2.87 1.96 5.12
CA GLY A 42 -2.15 1.97 3.84
C GLY A 42 -1.13 0.85 3.67
N LEU A 43 -0.46 0.85 2.52
CA LEU A 43 0.58 -0.14 2.19
C LEU A 43 1.67 0.49 1.32
N PHE A 44 2.76 -0.24 1.12
CA PHE A 44 3.83 0.15 0.21
C PHE A 44 4.02 -0.92 -0.86
N ILE A 45 4.13 -0.50 -2.12
CA ILE A 45 4.40 -1.35 -3.28
C ILE A 45 5.80 -1.01 -3.79
N LYS A 46 6.69 -2.00 -3.86
CA LYS A 46 7.96 -1.86 -4.60
C LYS A 46 7.66 -1.92 -6.09
N THR A 47 8.04 -0.90 -6.83
CA THR A 47 7.87 -0.83 -8.28
C THR A 47 8.83 0.21 -8.86
N VAL A 48 9.38 -0.06 -10.04
CA VAL A 48 10.19 0.90 -10.81
C VAL A 48 9.32 1.90 -11.58
N ASN A 49 8.03 1.58 -11.75
CA ASN A 49 7.04 2.39 -12.44
C ASN A 49 5.89 2.75 -11.48
N PRO A 50 6.12 3.66 -10.51
CA PRO A 50 5.08 4.11 -9.60
C PRO A 50 4.07 5.01 -10.32
N LEU A 51 2.81 4.94 -9.91
CA LEU A 51 1.80 5.93 -10.29
C LEU A 51 2.17 7.32 -9.73
N PRO A 52 1.78 8.42 -10.41
CA PRO A 52 1.91 9.79 -9.91
C PRO A 52 1.40 9.99 -8.47
N GLU A 53 2.11 10.79 -7.70
CA GLU A 53 1.64 11.24 -6.37
C GLU A 53 0.31 11.98 -6.49
N GLY A 54 -0.62 11.70 -5.58
CA GLY A 54 -1.99 12.22 -5.61
C GLY A 54 -2.95 11.44 -6.50
N GLU A 55 -2.48 10.48 -7.31
CA GLU A 55 -3.36 9.66 -8.13
C GLU A 55 -4.23 8.74 -7.27
N SER A 56 -5.53 8.72 -7.55
CA SER A 56 -6.51 7.90 -6.84
C SER A 56 -7.02 6.77 -7.71
N PHE A 57 -7.05 5.55 -7.17
CA PHE A 57 -7.43 4.35 -7.91
C PHE A 57 -7.98 3.26 -6.98
N ILE A 58 -8.64 2.26 -7.60
CA ILE A 58 -9.12 1.06 -6.89
C ILE A 58 -8.04 -0.01 -6.90
N LEU A 59 -7.61 -0.41 -5.71
CA LEU A 59 -6.76 -1.55 -5.46
C LEU A 59 -7.59 -2.79 -5.11
N LYS A 60 -7.25 -3.94 -5.68
CA LYS A 60 -7.75 -5.25 -5.27
C LYS A 60 -6.68 -5.99 -4.48
N LEU A 61 -6.85 -6.13 -3.17
CA LEU A 61 -5.91 -6.80 -2.27
C LEU A 61 -6.40 -8.21 -1.93
N LYS A 62 -5.56 -9.22 -2.16
CA LYS A 62 -5.87 -10.61 -1.80
C LYS A 62 -5.32 -10.93 -0.41
N LEU A 63 -6.21 -11.33 0.51
CA LEU A 63 -5.82 -11.83 1.83
C LEU A 63 -5.84 -13.37 1.85
N PRO A 64 -4.91 -14.02 2.58
CA PRO A 64 -4.95 -15.45 2.80
C PRO A 64 -6.27 -15.90 3.46
N GLY A 65 -6.90 -16.94 2.93
CA GLY A 65 -8.16 -17.47 3.46
C GLY A 65 -9.40 -16.63 3.13
N VAL A 66 -9.26 -15.54 2.36
CA VAL A 66 -10.40 -14.75 1.87
C VAL A 66 -10.58 -15.01 0.37
N GLU A 67 -11.76 -15.49 -0.01
CA GLU A 67 -12.08 -15.88 -1.39
C GLU A 67 -12.11 -14.68 -2.33
N GLU A 68 -12.75 -13.60 -1.93
CA GLU A 68 -12.78 -12.36 -2.72
C GLU A 68 -11.64 -11.41 -2.34
N ALA A 69 -11.09 -10.70 -3.33
CA ALA A 69 -10.14 -9.64 -3.06
C ALA A 69 -10.85 -8.41 -2.51
N LEU A 70 -10.27 -7.78 -1.49
CA LEU A 70 -10.75 -6.52 -0.93
C LEU A 70 -10.58 -5.42 -1.96
N LYS A 71 -11.63 -4.63 -2.22
CA LYS A 71 -11.59 -3.45 -3.09
C LYS A 71 -11.38 -2.21 -2.23
N ILE A 72 -10.26 -1.53 -2.44
CA ILE A 72 -9.84 -0.42 -1.60
C ILE A 72 -9.61 0.79 -2.50
N ASN A 73 -10.37 1.86 -2.27
CA ASN A 73 -10.05 3.17 -2.85
C ASN A 73 -8.81 3.70 -2.14
N CYS A 74 -7.78 4.04 -2.90
CA CYS A 74 -6.53 4.51 -2.36
C CYS A 74 -5.98 5.68 -3.17
N VAL A 75 -5.08 6.44 -2.55
CA VAL A 75 -4.31 7.51 -3.17
C VAL A 75 -2.83 7.22 -3.04
N VAL A 76 -2.05 7.55 -4.07
CA VAL A 76 -0.59 7.58 -3.97
C VAL A 76 -0.20 8.73 -3.04
N ALA A 77 0.25 8.40 -1.84
CA ALA A 77 0.61 9.38 -0.82
C ALA A 77 2.03 9.94 -1.00
N TRP A 78 2.92 9.18 -1.62
CA TRP A 78 4.28 9.58 -1.97
C TRP A 78 4.91 8.55 -2.92
N VAL A 79 5.92 8.99 -3.66
CA VAL A 79 6.69 8.16 -4.58
C VAL A 79 8.16 8.22 -4.23
N ASN A 80 8.82 7.06 -4.17
CA ASN A 80 10.27 6.98 -4.17
C ASN A 80 10.74 6.46 -5.54
N ARG A 81 11.57 7.24 -6.23
CA ARG A 81 12.15 6.88 -7.53
C ARG A 81 13.60 6.41 -7.43
N ASP A 82 14.22 6.53 -6.25
CA ASP A 82 15.59 6.08 -6.05
C ASP A 82 15.59 4.57 -5.77
N ASP A 83 16.31 3.81 -6.59
CA ASP A 83 16.51 2.37 -6.45
C ASP A 83 17.90 2.01 -5.89
N LYS A 84 18.72 3.01 -5.57
CA LYS A 84 20.11 2.81 -5.11
C LYS A 84 20.21 2.40 -3.65
N ASP A 85 19.18 2.67 -2.86
CA ASP A 85 19.12 2.29 -1.44
C ASP A 85 18.26 1.02 -1.26
N PRO A 86 18.86 -0.13 -0.89
CA PRO A 86 18.10 -1.34 -0.62
C PRO A 86 17.12 -1.23 0.55
N GLU A 87 17.39 -0.35 1.52
CA GLU A 87 16.51 -0.08 2.66
C GLU A 87 15.33 0.82 2.26
N ASN A 88 15.54 1.70 1.27
CA ASN A 88 14.54 2.59 0.69
C ASN A 88 14.39 2.33 -0.82
N PRO A 89 13.78 1.21 -1.21
CA PRO A 89 13.65 0.84 -2.61
C PRO A 89 12.65 1.72 -3.35
N ALA A 90 12.81 1.81 -4.66
CA ALA A 90 11.86 2.47 -5.54
C ALA A 90 10.45 1.87 -5.41
N GLY A 91 9.45 2.73 -5.42
CA GLY A 91 8.06 2.33 -5.27
C GLY A 91 7.12 3.47 -4.91
N MET A 92 5.94 3.09 -4.47
CA MET A 92 4.91 4.04 -4.06
C MET A 92 4.24 3.63 -2.75
N GLY A 93 4.04 4.62 -1.88
CA GLY A 93 3.23 4.48 -0.68
C GLY A 93 1.79 4.82 -0.98
N LEU A 94 0.88 3.93 -0.59
CA LEU A 94 -0.55 4.12 -0.75
C LEU A 94 -1.19 4.45 0.60
N LYS A 95 -2.10 5.41 0.60
CA LYS A 95 -3.03 5.67 1.70
C LYS A 95 -4.41 5.17 1.30
N PHE A 96 -5.05 4.40 2.18
CA PHE A 96 -6.44 4.00 1.99
C PHE A 96 -7.35 5.19 2.24
N ILE A 97 -8.23 5.45 1.29
CA ILE A 97 -9.23 6.52 1.34
C ILE A 97 -10.56 5.96 1.81
N ASP A 98 -10.99 4.86 1.20
CA ASP A 98 -12.28 4.25 1.49
C ASP A 98 -12.27 2.75 1.14
N MET A 99 -13.05 1.98 1.87
CA MET A 99 -13.34 0.56 1.62
C MET A 99 -14.63 0.21 2.36
N ASN A 100 -15.35 -0.81 1.91
CA ASN A 100 -16.59 -1.14 2.60
C ASN A 100 -16.32 -1.70 4.02
N VAL A 101 -17.33 -1.62 4.89
CA VAL A 101 -17.19 -1.99 6.31
C VAL A 101 -16.75 -3.45 6.50
N ASN A 102 -17.24 -4.37 5.67
CA ASN A 102 -16.87 -5.79 5.74
C ASN A 102 -15.41 -6.01 5.34
N GLU A 103 -14.94 -5.34 4.28
CA GLU A 103 -13.53 -5.36 3.85
C GLU A 103 -12.61 -4.76 4.91
N ARG A 104 -13.03 -3.66 5.54
CA ARG A 104 -12.32 -3.04 6.68
C ARG A 104 -12.14 -4.02 7.83
N HIS A 105 -13.21 -4.71 8.22
CA HIS A 105 -13.16 -5.73 9.27
C HIS A 105 -12.30 -6.93 8.90
N LEU A 106 -12.30 -7.37 7.64
CA LEU A 106 -11.42 -8.45 7.17
C LEU A 106 -9.95 -8.04 7.27
N LEU A 107 -9.60 -6.84 6.82
CA LEU A 107 -8.24 -6.31 6.91
C LEU A 107 -7.79 -6.14 8.37
N ASP A 108 -8.63 -5.59 9.23
CA ASP A 108 -8.33 -5.43 10.66
C ASP A 108 -8.06 -6.76 11.34
N ARG A 109 -8.93 -7.76 11.13
CA ARG A 109 -8.75 -9.09 11.70
C ARG A 109 -7.47 -9.73 11.21
N TYR A 110 -7.18 -9.61 9.91
CA TYR A 110 -5.96 -10.16 9.33
C TYR A 110 -4.70 -9.53 9.95
N ILE A 111 -4.60 -8.20 9.98
CA ILE A 111 -3.47 -7.49 10.58
C ILE A 111 -3.34 -7.83 12.07
N GLY A 112 -4.45 -7.80 12.82
CA GLY A 112 -4.47 -8.14 14.23
C GLY A 112 -3.99 -9.56 14.52
N SER A 113 -4.38 -10.53 13.68
CA SER A 113 -3.95 -11.93 13.82
C SER A 113 -2.45 -12.14 13.61
N ILE A 114 -1.78 -11.23 12.89
CA ILE A 114 -0.34 -11.29 12.66
C ILE A 114 0.42 -10.61 13.79
N LEU A 115 -0.10 -9.49 14.30
CA LEU A 115 0.53 -8.74 15.40
C LEU A 115 0.36 -9.42 16.77
N ALA A 116 -0.65 -10.26 16.92
CA ALA A 116 -0.88 -11.03 18.15
C ALA A 116 0.01 -12.29 18.28
N LYS A 117 0.87 -12.56 17.28
CA LYS A 117 1.85 -13.65 17.31
C LYS A 117 3.23 -13.11 17.61
#